data_AF-A0A2H5A272-F1
#
_entry.id   AF-A0A2H5A272-F1
#
_cell.length_a   1.000
_cell.length_b   1.000
_cell.length_c   1.000
_cell.angle_alpha   90.00
_cell.angle_beta   90.00
_cell.angle_gamma   90.00
#
_symmetry.space_group_name_H-M   'P 1'
#
loop_
_entity.id
_entity.type
_entity.pdbx_description
1 polymer ?
#
loop_
_entity_poly.entity_id
_entity_poly.type
_entity_poly.pdbx_seq_one_letter_code
_entity_poly.pdbx_strand_id
1 'polypeptide(L)'
;MQTPEQDIEAVLKESGPDYEGFQFETPGGGHQSDVYMVTLRHNGEAYEVVVKFKPQGDVPFAVEPCLHDFVAARTDVPVPRILVYEDNPDADVPPYFVTERIHGENLAEEFAGLSTDDRQRVLAQSGRILGDMHSEIGFEAFGRLTLHDDRIIVSDWMGNWREYFESLTRSHLSHLAGTPFEDMTDRAWDCIEPALSMVPEDGVPRLVHDDFRPANLMFEQTADAPITAVLDWQDVLAALPEYNLAQTEFLFIDSSFQDPELRDSLRTVFHEGYQEMRPMEFDEGYEQRRPLYQLSTLLWRMAGFEAAFADESGLATARAEAQYRQQFERLVEEIQAN
;
A
#
# COMPACT_ATOMS: atom_id res chain seq x y z
N MET A 1 -17.73 -7.22 26.22
CA MET A 1 -17.19 -6.38 25.14
C MET A 1 -17.06 -5.00 25.72
N GLN A 2 -15.83 -4.52 25.87
CA GLN A 2 -15.61 -3.09 26.01
C GLN A 2 -16.09 -2.37 24.76
N THR A 3 -16.49 -1.12 24.93
CA THR A 3 -16.79 -0.24 23.80
C THR A 3 -15.49 0.41 23.31
N PRO A 4 -15.42 0.83 22.03
CA PRO A 4 -14.28 1.61 21.54
C PRO A 4 -13.93 2.82 22.40
N GLU A 5 -14.95 3.48 22.97
CA GLU A 5 -14.76 4.58 23.92
C GLU A 5 -13.98 4.15 25.18
N GLN A 6 -14.27 2.97 25.74
CA GLN A 6 -13.57 2.45 26.92
C GLN A 6 -12.13 2.06 26.60
N ASP A 7 -11.89 1.51 25.41
CA ASP A 7 -10.54 1.11 24.98
C ASP A 7 -9.68 2.35 24.71
N ILE A 8 -10.22 3.36 24.03
CA ILE A 8 -9.53 4.65 23.83
C ILE A 8 -9.27 5.34 25.16
N GLU A 9 -10.25 5.34 26.08
CA GLU A 9 -10.05 5.92 27.42
C GLU A 9 -8.91 5.22 28.18
N ALA A 10 -8.79 3.90 28.06
CA ALA A 10 -7.69 3.14 28.65
C ALA A 10 -6.34 3.52 28.03
N VAL A 11 -6.24 3.59 26.70
CA VAL A 11 -5.04 4.03 25.97
C VAL A 11 -4.61 5.43 26.41
N LEU A 12 -5.55 6.38 26.49
CA LEU A 12 -5.24 7.76 26.88
C LEU A 12 -4.84 7.88 28.35
N LYS A 13 -5.35 7.02 29.25
CA LYS A 13 -4.92 6.97 30.65
C LYS A 13 -3.53 6.38 30.83
N GLU A 14 -3.19 5.37 30.03
CA GLU A 14 -1.94 4.64 30.12
C GLU A 14 -0.78 5.42 29.49
N SER A 15 -1.01 5.96 28.30
CA SER A 15 0.04 6.54 27.46
C SER A 15 -0.17 8.01 27.08
N GLY A 16 -1.33 8.57 27.37
CA GLY A 16 -1.66 9.96 27.08
C GLY A 16 -1.20 10.94 28.16
N PRO A 17 -1.23 12.26 27.86
CA PRO A 17 -1.04 13.29 28.87
C PRO A 17 -2.26 13.37 29.81
N ASP A 18 -2.16 14.10 30.92
CA ASP A 18 -3.31 14.44 31.76
C ASP A 18 -4.36 15.23 30.95
N TYR A 19 -5.40 14.56 30.44
CA TYR A 19 -6.39 15.14 29.54
C TYR A 19 -7.68 15.55 30.27
N GLU A 20 -8.34 16.61 29.79
CA GLU A 20 -9.61 17.12 30.34
C GLU A 20 -10.83 16.38 29.78
N GLY A 21 -10.69 15.82 28.58
CA GLY A 21 -11.71 15.06 27.86
C GLY A 21 -11.24 14.74 26.44
N PHE A 22 -11.94 13.82 25.78
CA PHE A 22 -11.67 13.44 24.40
C PHE A 22 -12.97 13.21 23.61
N GLN A 23 -12.85 13.25 22.30
CA GLN A 23 -13.85 12.80 21.33
C GLN A 23 -13.15 11.89 20.33
N PHE A 24 -13.91 11.00 19.70
CA PHE A 24 -13.36 10.13 18.67
C PHE A 24 -14.36 9.87 17.55
N GLU A 25 -13.82 9.56 16.38
CA GLU A 25 -14.56 9.10 15.21
C GLU A 25 -13.78 7.97 14.52
N THR A 26 -14.46 7.25 13.62
CA THR A 26 -13.81 6.25 12.77
C THR A 26 -13.49 6.91 11.42
N PRO A 27 -12.35 6.59 10.80
CA PRO A 27 -12.06 7.04 9.44
C PRO A 27 -13.20 6.66 8.48
N GLY A 28 -13.54 7.55 7.54
CA GLY A 28 -14.43 7.21 6.44
C GLY A 28 -13.76 6.26 5.46
N GLY A 29 -14.52 5.31 4.92
CA GLY A 29 -14.06 4.39 3.86
C GLY A 29 -13.10 3.29 4.33
N GLY A 30 -13.63 2.08 4.55
CA GLY A 30 -12.83 0.86 4.75
C GLY A 30 -13.13 0.09 6.04
N HIS A 31 -12.74 -1.19 6.05
CA HIS A 31 -13.05 -2.18 7.10
C HIS A 31 -12.14 -2.12 8.33
N GLN A 32 -11.41 -1.02 8.56
CA GLN A 32 -10.49 -0.91 9.69
C GLN A 32 -11.24 -0.52 10.96
N SER A 33 -12.00 -1.48 11.52
CA SER A 33 -12.72 -1.34 12.79
C SER A 33 -11.83 -1.02 13.99
N ASP A 34 -10.52 -1.08 13.79
CA ASP A 34 -9.51 -0.99 14.84
C ASP A 34 -8.74 0.35 14.78
N VAL A 35 -9.13 1.29 13.91
CA VAL A 35 -8.52 2.62 13.77
C VAL A 35 -9.50 3.73 14.19
N TYR A 36 -9.02 4.65 15.02
CA TYR A 36 -9.82 5.74 15.58
C TYR A 36 -9.08 7.07 15.46
N MET A 37 -9.75 8.10 14.94
CA MET A 37 -9.27 9.48 15.02
C MET A 37 -9.74 10.08 16.34
N VAL A 38 -8.80 10.51 17.18
CA VAL A 38 -9.07 10.96 18.55
C VAL A 38 -8.62 12.41 18.71
N THR A 39 -9.55 13.26 19.15
CA THR A 39 -9.27 14.63 19.57
C THR A 39 -9.30 14.71 21.09
N LEU A 40 -8.17 14.97 21.73
CA LEU A 40 -8.09 15.15 23.18
C LEU A 40 -7.78 16.60 23.56
N ARG A 41 -8.21 17.03 24.75
CA ARG A 41 -7.89 18.35 25.31
C ARG A 41 -6.86 18.24 26.41
N HIS A 42 -5.77 18.99 26.29
CA HIS A 42 -4.71 19.07 27.29
C HIS A 42 -4.26 20.52 27.47
N ASN A 43 -4.23 21.02 28.71
CA ASN A 43 -3.87 22.40 29.04
C ASN A 43 -4.65 23.47 28.23
N GLY A 44 -5.93 23.24 27.98
CA GLY A 44 -6.78 24.13 27.18
C GLY A 44 -6.58 24.08 25.66
N GLU A 45 -5.64 23.29 25.14
CA GLU A 45 -5.41 23.07 23.71
C GLU A 45 -5.99 21.72 23.25
N ALA A 46 -6.35 21.63 21.97
CA ALA A 46 -6.81 20.39 21.34
C ALA A 46 -5.67 19.73 20.58
N TYR A 47 -5.52 18.42 20.75
CA TYR A 47 -4.53 17.59 20.07
C TYR A 47 -5.26 16.48 19.33
N GLU A 48 -4.83 16.20 18.10
CA GLU A 48 -5.42 15.17 17.24
C GLU A 48 -4.42 14.06 16.98
N VAL A 49 -4.85 12.82 17.23
CA VAL A 49 -4.04 11.62 17.07
C VAL A 49 -4.85 10.53 16.39
N VAL A 50 -4.16 9.52 15.86
CA VAL A 50 -4.80 8.29 15.37
C VAL A 50 -4.39 7.15 16.30
N VAL A 51 -5.36 6.40 16.80
CA VAL A 51 -5.16 5.21 17.62
C VAL A 51 -5.49 3.99 16.77
N LYS A 52 -4.53 3.08 16.58
CA LYS A 52 -4.74 1.80 15.91
C LYS A 52 -4.54 0.67 16.92
N PHE A 53 -5.52 -0.21 17.02
CA PHE A 53 -5.43 -1.44 17.79
C PHE A 53 -5.02 -2.61 16.90
N LYS A 54 -4.37 -3.59 17.50
CA LYS A 54 -4.09 -4.86 16.84
C LYS A 54 -5.40 -5.57 16.51
N PRO A 55 -5.65 -5.91 15.24
CA PRO A 55 -6.81 -6.70 14.86
C PRO A 55 -6.75 -8.10 15.48
N GLN A 56 -7.92 -8.75 15.58
CA GLN A 56 -7.99 -10.13 16.04
C GLN A 56 -7.24 -11.06 15.07
N GLY A 57 -6.50 -12.03 15.63
CA GLY A 57 -5.77 -13.04 14.87
C GLY A 57 -4.25 -12.92 15.01
N ASP A 58 -3.54 -13.74 14.23
CA ASP A 58 -2.09 -13.79 14.22
C ASP A 58 -1.53 -12.76 13.22
N VAL A 59 -1.68 -11.48 13.56
CA VAL A 59 -1.21 -10.35 12.74
C VAL A 59 0.10 -9.82 13.34
N PRO A 60 1.17 -9.65 12.53
CA PRO A 60 2.47 -9.15 12.98
C PRO A 60 2.44 -7.62 13.20
N PHE A 61 1.62 -7.18 14.16
CA PHE A 61 1.28 -5.78 14.40
C PHE A 61 2.47 -4.87 14.75
N ALA A 62 3.49 -5.42 15.41
CA ALA A 62 4.70 -4.70 15.80
C ALA A 62 5.53 -4.18 14.62
N VAL A 63 5.36 -4.78 13.43
CA VAL A 63 6.16 -4.49 12.24
C VAL A 63 5.91 -3.06 11.74
N GLU A 64 4.64 -2.63 11.70
CA GLU A 64 4.23 -1.32 11.18
C GLU A 64 4.84 -0.13 11.94
N PRO A 65 4.71 0.01 13.28
CA PRO A 65 5.32 1.13 13.98
C PRO A 65 6.85 1.14 13.88
N CYS A 66 7.50 -0.03 13.83
CA CYS A 66 8.95 -0.10 13.61
C CYS A 66 9.35 0.37 12.21
N LEU A 67 8.55 0.04 11.19
CA LEU A 67 8.78 0.49 9.81
C LEU A 67 8.61 1.99 9.65
N HIS A 68 7.64 2.60 10.34
CA HIS A 68 7.47 4.06 10.31
C HIS A 68 8.77 4.77 10.70
N ASP A 69 9.33 4.42 11.87
CA ASP A 69 10.57 5.00 12.35
C ASP A 69 11.77 4.63 11.47
N PHE A 70 11.80 3.39 10.95
CA PHE A 70 12.88 2.93 10.10
C PHE A 70 12.96 3.69 8.77
N VAL A 71 11.80 3.95 8.15
CA VAL A 71 11.67 4.71 6.90
C VAL A 71 11.97 6.19 7.16
N ALA A 72 11.30 6.81 8.12
CA ALA A 72 11.48 8.23 8.44
C ALA A 72 12.92 8.60 8.82
N ALA A 73 13.70 7.65 9.36
CA ALA A 73 15.12 7.87 9.68
C ALA A 73 16.06 7.79 8.47
N ARG A 74 15.59 7.37 7.30
CA ARG A 74 16.41 7.05 6.12
C ARG A 74 15.96 7.73 4.83
N THR A 75 14.74 8.21 4.78
CA THR A 75 14.13 8.79 3.58
C THR A 75 13.42 10.09 3.92
N ASP A 76 13.08 10.87 2.90
CA ASP A 76 12.23 12.06 2.97
C ASP A 76 10.74 11.69 2.75
N VAL A 77 10.39 10.40 2.77
CA VAL A 77 9.00 9.94 2.63
C VAL A 77 8.18 10.48 3.79
N PRO A 78 7.03 11.13 3.53
CA PRO A 78 6.19 11.63 4.60
C PRO A 78 5.46 10.45 5.26
N VAL A 79 5.96 10.00 6.41
CA VAL A 79 5.35 8.91 7.19
C VAL A 79 4.81 9.48 8.50
N PRO A 80 3.57 9.14 8.93
CA PRO A 80 3.06 9.61 10.21
C PRO A 80 3.96 9.17 11.36
N ARG A 81 4.38 10.10 12.21
CA ARG A 81 5.23 9.77 13.35
C ARG A 81 4.49 8.89 14.37
N ILE A 82 5.15 7.83 14.82
CA ILE A 82 4.71 7.04 15.97
C ILE A 82 4.96 7.86 17.25
N LEU A 83 3.88 8.14 17.97
CA LEU A 83 3.93 8.82 19.27
C LEU A 83 4.06 7.81 20.41
N VAL A 84 3.36 6.68 20.28
CA VAL A 84 3.32 5.59 21.26
C VAL A 84 3.18 4.27 20.50
N TYR A 85 3.87 3.23 20.95
CA TYR A 85 3.59 1.85 20.62
C TYR A 85 3.64 1.02 21.91
N GLU A 86 2.61 0.23 22.17
CA GLU A 86 2.52 -0.65 23.32
C GLU A 86 2.10 -2.06 22.87
N ASP A 87 3.00 -3.02 23.06
CA ASP A 87 2.80 -4.41 22.67
C ASP A 87 2.12 -5.24 23.77
N ASN A 88 2.30 -4.84 25.04
CA ASN A 88 1.81 -5.56 26.20
C ASN A 88 1.17 -4.55 27.17
N PRO A 89 -0.01 -3.99 26.83
CA PRO A 89 -0.63 -2.96 27.63
C PRO A 89 -0.99 -3.44 29.04
N ASP A 90 -0.85 -2.55 30.01
CA ASP A 90 -1.26 -2.80 31.39
C ASP A 90 -2.80 -2.84 31.52
N ALA A 91 -3.49 -2.08 30.67
CA ALA A 91 -4.94 -2.12 30.56
C ALA A 91 -5.43 -3.37 29.80
N ASP A 92 -6.69 -3.76 30.05
CA ASP A 92 -7.37 -4.85 29.33
C ASP A 92 -7.80 -4.36 27.94
N VAL A 93 -6.83 -4.11 27.06
CA VAL A 93 -7.01 -3.69 25.66
C VAL A 93 -6.03 -4.46 24.75
N PRO A 94 -6.29 -4.59 23.44
CA PRO A 94 -5.31 -5.14 22.51
C PRO A 94 -4.04 -4.28 22.44
N PRO A 95 -2.90 -4.83 21.99
CA PRO A 95 -1.73 -4.04 21.61
C PRO A 95 -2.13 -2.89 20.69
N TYR A 96 -1.49 -1.73 20.82
CA TYR A 96 -1.88 -0.54 20.09
C TYR A 96 -0.67 0.34 19.74
N PHE A 97 -0.85 1.20 18.75
CA PHE A 97 0.02 2.35 18.55
C PHE A 97 -0.80 3.61 18.33
N VAL A 98 -0.17 4.75 18.63
CA VAL A 98 -0.72 6.08 18.45
C VAL A 98 0.19 6.85 17.50
N THR A 99 -0.38 7.45 16.46
CA THR A 99 0.35 8.33 15.55
C THR A 99 -0.16 9.76 15.66
N GLU A 100 0.62 10.71 15.18
CA GLU A 100 0.07 12.04 14.88
C GLU A 100 -1.03 11.94 13.82
N ARG A 101 -2.00 12.86 13.87
CA ARG A 101 -2.98 13.03 12.80
C ARG A 101 -2.38 13.88 11.69
N ILE A 102 -2.26 13.32 10.50
CA ILE A 102 -1.87 14.07 9.29
C ILE A 102 -3.10 14.71 8.68
N HIS A 103 -3.16 16.03 8.57
CA HIS A 103 -4.28 16.73 7.94
C HIS A 103 -4.25 16.59 6.41
N GLY A 104 -5.44 16.69 5.79
CA GLY A 104 -5.64 16.51 4.35
C GLY A 104 -6.79 15.55 4.06
N GLU A 105 -6.98 15.27 2.79
CA GLU A 105 -7.99 14.38 2.24
C GLU A 105 -7.35 13.02 1.88
N ASN A 106 -8.14 11.95 1.84
CA ASN A 106 -7.66 10.68 1.29
C ASN A 106 -7.61 10.82 -0.24
N LEU A 107 -6.46 10.51 -0.84
CA LEU A 107 -6.30 10.72 -2.28
C LEU A 107 -7.30 9.89 -3.11
N ALA A 108 -7.70 8.69 -2.66
CA ALA A 108 -8.66 7.87 -3.41
C ALA A 108 -10.02 8.56 -3.61
N GLU A 109 -10.45 9.40 -2.67
CA GLU A 109 -11.72 10.12 -2.73
C GLU A 109 -11.68 11.26 -3.76
N GLU A 110 -10.51 11.90 -3.90
CA GLU A 110 -10.35 13.10 -4.72
C GLU A 110 -9.76 12.82 -6.12
N PHE A 111 -9.01 11.73 -6.29
CA PHE A 111 -8.17 11.49 -7.47
C PHE A 111 -8.95 11.51 -8.81
N ALA A 112 -10.18 11.01 -8.80
CA ALA A 112 -11.07 11.02 -9.97
C ALA A 112 -11.57 12.43 -10.33
N GLY A 113 -11.64 13.36 -9.38
CA GLY A 113 -12.06 14.74 -9.57
C GLY A 113 -10.94 15.71 -9.97
N LEU A 114 -9.68 15.34 -9.73
CA LEU A 114 -8.52 16.20 -9.99
C LEU A 114 -8.38 16.64 -11.46
N SER A 115 -7.72 17.77 -11.67
CA SER A 115 -7.27 18.19 -13.00
C SER A 115 -6.13 17.27 -13.49
N THR A 116 -5.84 17.29 -14.80
CA THR A 116 -4.68 16.56 -15.33
C THR A 116 -3.38 17.06 -14.70
N ASP A 117 -3.21 18.37 -14.54
CA ASP A 117 -2.01 18.97 -13.96
C ASP A 117 -1.81 18.53 -12.50
N ASP A 118 -2.89 18.48 -11.71
CA ASP A 118 -2.81 18.01 -10.32
C ASP A 118 -2.48 16.52 -10.23
N ARG A 119 -3.05 15.68 -11.12
CA ARG A 119 -2.67 14.27 -11.21
C ARG A 119 -1.20 14.10 -11.58
N GLN A 120 -0.70 14.92 -12.51
CA GLN A 120 0.71 14.89 -12.89
C GLN A 120 1.62 15.27 -11.71
N ARG A 121 1.24 16.29 -10.90
CA ARG A 121 1.97 16.65 -9.68
C ARG A 121 2.02 15.51 -8.66
N VAL A 122 0.88 14.84 -8.44
CA VAL A 122 0.79 13.67 -7.58
C VAL A 122 1.68 12.54 -8.10
N LEU A 123 1.58 12.17 -9.38
CA LEU A 123 2.37 11.08 -9.95
C LEU A 123 3.87 11.38 -9.98
N ALA A 124 4.27 12.62 -10.26
CA ALA A 124 5.67 13.02 -10.17
C ALA A 124 6.20 12.87 -8.73
N GLN A 125 5.41 13.23 -7.72
CA GLN A 125 5.80 13.04 -6.32
C GLN A 125 5.79 11.56 -5.92
N SER A 126 4.81 10.76 -6.37
CA SER A 126 4.80 9.31 -6.18
C SER A 126 6.08 8.67 -6.72
N GLY A 127 6.52 9.08 -7.91
CA GLY A 127 7.79 8.65 -8.50
C GLY A 127 8.97 8.97 -7.58
N ARG A 128 9.08 10.22 -7.11
CA ARG A 128 10.13 10.64 -6.16
C ARG A 128 10.11 9.84 -4.86
N ILE A 129 8.94 9.64 -4.26
CA ILE A 129 8.78 8.87 -3.01
C ILE A 129 9.31 7.44 -3.19
N LEU A 130 8.90 6.75 -4.25
CA LEU A 130 9.38 5.39 -4.52
C LEU A 130 10.87 5.38 -4.87
N GLY A 131 11.35 6.39 -5.59
CA GLY A 131 12.76 6.52 -5.94
C GLY A 131 13.65 6.71 -4.71
N ASP A 132 13.22 7.52 -3.75
CA ASP A 132 13.89 7.74 -2.48
C ASP A 132 13.96 6.45 -1.65
N MET A 133 12.82 5.78 -1.44
CA MET A 133 12.76 4.46 -0.77
C MET A 133 13.69 3.43 -1.43
N HIS A 134 13.61 3.30 -2.75
CA HIS A 134 14.38 2.33 -3.50
C HIS A 134 15.88 2.65 -3.56
N SER A 135 16.26 3.92 -3.36
CA SER A 135 17.67 4.35 -3.30
C SER A 135 18.27 4.04 -1.94
N GLU A 136 17.59 4.44 -0.87
CA GLU A 136 18.16 4.48 0.48
C GLU A 136 18.04 3.17 1.24
N ILE A 137 17.05 2.32 0.92
CA ILE A 137 16.75 1.12 1.69
C ILE A 137 16.89 -0.13 0.83
N GLY A 138 17.92 -0.94 1.12
CA GLY A 138 18.19 -2.21 0.46
C GLY A 138 18.35 -3.37 1.43
N PHE A 139 18.15 -4.59 0.93
CA PHE A 139 18.22 -5.83 1.70
C PHE A 139 19.10 -6.87 0.99
N GLU A 140 19.52 -7.89 1.73
CA GLU A 140 20.35 -9.00 1.21
C GLU A 140 19.53 -10.09 0.50
N ALA A 141 18.21 -9.94 0.50
CA ALA A 141 17.23 -11.01 0.40
C ALA A 141 15.91 -10.52 -0.22
N PHE A 142 15.26 -11.35 -1.04
CA PHE A 142 13.85 -11.14 -1.40
C PHE A 142 12.95 -11.80 -0.35
N GLY A 143 11.84 -11.14 0.01
CA GLY A 143 10.94 -11.63 1.05
C GLY A 143 10.01 -10.57 1.61
N ARG A 144 9.12 -10.98 2.53
CA ARG A 144 8.31 -10.06 3.34
C ARG A 144 9.17 -9.50 4.47
N LEU A 145 8.94 -8.25 4.88
CA LEU A 145 9.62 -7.74 6.07
C LEU A 145 8.86 -8.14 7.33
N THR A 146 9.60 -8.50 8.36
CA THR A 146 9.07 -8.82 9.69
C THR A 146 10.06 -8.37 10.75
N LEU A 147 9.73 -8.61 12.03
CA LEU A 147 10.62 -8.34 13.15
C LEU A 147 11.24 -9.60 13.72
N HIS A 148 12.52 -9.49 14.08
CA HIS A 148 13.21 -10.43 14.95
C HIS A 148 14.07 -9.65 15.94
N ASP A 149 13.83 -9.83 17.24
CA ASP A 149 14.47 -9.07 18.32
C ASP A 149 14.45 -7.55 18.06
N ASP A 150 13.26 -7.01 17.76
CA ASP A 150 13.00 -5.58 17.45
C ASP A 150 13.79 -5.02 16.25
N ARG A 151 14.22 -5.90 15.34
CA ARG A 151 14.91 -5.51 14.11
C ARG A 151 14.14 -5.98 12.90
N ILE A 152 14.05 -5.09 11.90
CA ILE A 152 13.53 -5.42 10.59
C ILE A 152 14.45 -6.46 9.93
N ILE A 153 13.84 -7.60 9.60
CA ILE A 153 14.47 -8.70 8.87
C ILE A 153 13.59 -9.09 7.67
N VAL A 154 14.16 -9.85 6.75
CA VAL A 154 13.42 -10.45 5.65
C VAL A 154 13.00 -11.87 6.05
N SER A 155 11.70 -12.15 6.08
CA SER A 155 11.16 -13.51 6.23
C SER A 155 11.11 -14.22 4.88
N ASP A 156 11.04 -15.56 4.92
CA ASP A 156 10.88 -16.39 3.72
C ASP A 156 11.95 -16.11 2.66
N TRP A 157 13.19 -15.94 3.14
CA TRP A 157 14.33 -15.48 2.34
C TRP A 157 14.48 -16.30 1.05
N MET A 158 14.41 -15.61 -0.08
CA MET A 158 14.82 -16.13 -1.38
C MET A 158 15.96 -15.30 -1.97
N GLY A 159 16.94 -15.99 -2.56
CA GLY A 159 18.05 -15.36 -3.28
C GLY A 159 17.76 -15.08 -4.75
N ASN A 160 16.57 -15.45 -5.22
CA ASN A 160 16.18 -15.37 -6.63
C ASN A 160 14.82 -14.65 -6.74
N TRP A 161 14.79 -13.53 -7.46
CA TRP A 161 13.58 -12.72 -7.60
C TRP A 161 12.48 -13.45 -8.37
N ARG A 162 12.83 -14.16 -9.45
CA ARG A 162 11.84 -14.93 -10.25
C ARG A 162 11.13 -15.98 -9.40
N GLU A 163 11.87 -16.74 -8.59
CA GLU A 163 11.28 -17.74 -7.68
C GLU A 163 10.35 -17.08 -6.64
N TYR A 164 10.78 -15.93 -6.09
CA TYR A 164 9.95 -15.19 -5.14
C TYR A 164 8.69 -14.63 -5.78
N PHE A 165 8.80 -14.00 -6.95
CA PHE A 165 7.65 -13.48 -7.70
C PHE A 165 6.68 -14.59 -8.13
N GLU A 166 7.19 -15.76 -8.52
CA GLU A 166 6.38 -16.94 -8.77
C GLU A 166 5.59 -17.34 -7.52
N SER A 167 6.28 -17.49 -6.37
CA SER A 167 5.66 -17.86 -5.10
C SER A 167 4.59 -16.85 -4.66
N LEU A 168 4.89 -15.56 -4.77
CA LEU A 168 3.96 -14.46 -4.49
C LEU A 168 2.71 -14.56 -5.37
N THR A 169 2.89 -14.75 -6.67
CA THR A 169 1.79 -14.84 -7.63
C THR A 169 0.95 -16.11 -7.44
N ARG A 170 1.58 -17.24 -7.12
CA ARG A 170 0.86 -18.47 -6.73
C ARG A 170 0.03 -18.25 -5.46
N SER A 171 0.54 -17.49 -4.49
CA SER A 171 -0.23 -17.11 -3.30
C SER A 171 -1.48 -16.31 -3.68
N HIS A 172 -1.37 -15.30 -4.55
CA HIS A 172 -2.53 -14.54 -5.04
C HIS A 172 -3.58 -15.45 -5.70
N LEU A 173 -3.14 -16.37 -6.57
CA LEU A 173 -4.01 -17.34 -7.24
C LEU A 173 -4.74 -18.25 -6.25
N SER A 174 -4.05 -18.72 -5.21
CA SER A 174 -4.66 -19.60 -4.20
C SER A 174 -5.81 -18.94 -3.44
N HIS A 175 -5.80 -17.62 -3.33
CA HIS A 175 -6.84 -16.83 -2.67
C HIS A 175 -8.00 -16.44 -3.61
N LEU A 176 -7.98 -16.84 -4.88
CA LEU A 176 -9.14 -16.66 -5.77
C LEU A 176 -10.26 -17.66 -5.50
N ALA A 177 -9.97 -18.77 -4.82
CA ALA A 177 -10.97 -19.78 -4.48
C ALA A 177 -12.11 -19.18 -3.67
N GLY A 178 -13.35 -19.36 -4.12
CA GLY A 178 -14.54 -18.78 -3.50
C GLY A 178 -14.84 -17.33 -3.88
N THR A 179 -13.94 -16.64 -4.59
CA THR A 179 -14.21 -15.30 -5.13
C THR A 179 -14.97 -15.40 -6.46
N PRO A 180 -15.58 -14.30 -6.95
CA PRO A 180 -16.15 -14.27 -8.30
C PRO A 180 -15.17 -14.60 -9.42
N PHE A 181 -13.85 -14.55 -9.19
CA PHE A 181 -12.81 -14.73 -10.22
C PHE A 181 -12.15 -16.11 -10.19
N GLU A 182 -12.67 -17.06 -9.40
CA GLU A 182 -12.13 -18.43 -9.32
C GLU A 182 -11.98 -19.07 -10.72
N ASP A 183 -12.90 -18.75 -11.64
CA ASP A 183 -12.91 -19.24 -13.03
C ASP A 183 -11.71 -18.78 -13.87
N MET A 184 -10.97 -17.75 -13.42
CA MET A 184 -9.82 -17.18 -14.12
C MET A 184 -8.48 -17.80 -13.70
N THR A 185 -8.46 -18.59 -12.61
CA THR A 185 -7.22 -19.11 -11.97
C THR A 185 -6.32 -19.86 -12.95
N ASP A 186 -6.85 -20.90 -13.60
CA ASP A 186 -6.06 -21.74 -14.53
C ASP A 186 -5.55 -20.92 -15.72
N ARG A 187 -6.42 -20.07 -16.28
CA ARG A 187 -6.07 -19.22 -17.43
C ARG A 187 -5.00 -18.20 -17.07
N ALA A 188 -5.01 -17.65 -15.86
CA ALA A 188 -3.96 -16.74 -15.42
C ALA A 188 -2.63 -17.49 -15.30
N TRP A 189 -2.63 -18.68 -14.69
CA TRP A 189 -1.42 -19.47 -14.54
C TRP A 189 -0.84 -19.94 -15.88
N ASP A 190 -1.69 -20.39 -16.81
CA ASP A 190 -1.30 -20.77 -18.18
C ASP A 190 -0.65 -19.60 -18.96
N CYS A 191 -1.01 -18.37 -18.61
CA CYS A 191 -0.39 -17.15 -19.17
C CYS A 191 0.93 -16.78 -18.45
N ILE A 192 0.94 -16.85 -17.11
CA ILE A 192 2.06 -16.42 -16.27
C ILE A 192 3.24 -17.38 -16.35
N GLU A 193 3.01 -18.69 -16.23
CA GLU A 193 4.06 -19.71 -16.15
C GLU A 193 5.11 -19.59 -17.29
N PRO A 194 4.74 -19.51 -18.58
CA PRO A 194 5.74 -19.33 -19.64
C PRO A 194 6.44 -17.95 -19.59
N ALA A 195 5.73 -16.90 -19.18
CA ALA A 195 6.24 -15.54 -19.11
C ALA A 195 7.21 -15.30 -17.92
N LEU A 196 7.22 -16.18 -16.91
CA LEU A 196 8.17 -16.10 -15.79
C LEU A 196 9.63 -16.09 -16.25
N SER A 197 9.94 -16.70 -17.40
CA SER A 197 11.28 -16.69 -17.98
C SER A 197 11.82 -15.29 -18.29
N MET A 198 10.93 -14.30 -18.43
CA MET A 198 11.27 -12.89 -18.66
C MET A 198 11.64 -12.16 -17.37
N VAL A 199 11.15 -12.63 -16.22
CA VAL A 199 11.41 -12.04 -14.90
C VAL A 199 12.89 -12.27 -14.54
N PRO A 200 13.64 -11.22 -14.11
CA PRO A 200 15.03 -11.37 -13.73
C PRO A 200 15.19 -12.27 -12.50
N GLU A 201 16.27 -13.02 -12.47
CA GLU A 201 16.64 -13.84 -11.30
C GLU A 201 17.38 -13.02 -10.24
N ASP A 202 18.24 -12.10 -10.71
CA ASP A 202 19.15 -11.32 -9.89
C ASP A 202 18.72 -9.84 -9.79
N GLY A 203 19.14 -9.19 -8.72
CA GLY A 203 19.07 -7.76 -8.52
C GLY A 203 19.23 -7.42 -7.04
N VAL A 204 19.22 -6.13 -6.70
CA VAL A 204 19.30 -5.70 -5.30
C VAL A 204 17.88 -5.48 -4.79
N PRO A 205 17.38 -6.31 -3.84
CA PRO A 205 16.08 -6.09 -3.21
C PRO A 205 16.06 -4.73 -2.50
N ARG A 206 14.97 -4.00 -2.68
CA ARG A 206 14.70 -2.69 -2.08
C ARG A 206 13.39 -2.72 -1.30
N LEU A 207 13.23 -1.76 -0.40
CA LEU A 207 11.97 -1.59 0.31
C LEU A 207 10.85 -1.24 -0.68
N VAL A 208 9.87 -2.12 -0.77
CA VAL A 208 8.67 -1.96 -1.58
C VAL A 208 7.48 -1.85 -0.65
N HIS A 209 6.68 -0.81 -0.85
CA HIS A 209 5.36 -0.68 -0.23
C HIS A 209 4.35 -1.40 -1.11
N ASP A 210 3.94 -2.61 -0.69
CA ASP A 210 3.19 -3.55 -1.55
C ASP A 210 1.74 -3.12 -1.81
N ASP A 211 1.27 -2.09 -1.08
CA ASP A 211 -0.01 -1.42 -1.34
C ASP A 211 0.14 0.09 -1.58
N PHE A 212 1.15 0.52 -2.37
CA PHE A 212 1.32 1.94 -2.71
C PHE A 212 0.25 2.40 -3.71
N ARG A 213 -0.90 2.86 -3.20
CA ARG A 213 -2.08 3.27 -3.99
C ARG A 213 -2.76 4.52 -3.40
N PRO A 214 -3.64 5.19 -4.16
CA PRO A 214 -4.33 6.39 -3.67
C PRO A 214 -5.01 6.25 -2.30
N ALA A 215 -5.56 5.07 -1.98
CA ALA A 215 -6.25 4.84 -0.70
C ALA A 215 -5.33 4.94 0.52
N ASN A 216 -4.01 4.77 0.33
CA ASN A 216 -3.00 4.83 1.39
C ASN A 216 -2.21 6.14 1.35
N LEU A 217 -2.68 7.16 0.60
CA LEU A 217 -2.02 8.46 0.51
C LEU A 217 -2.93 9.57 1.05
N MET A 218 -2.38 10.39 1.94
CA MET A 218 -2.99 11.67 2.31
C MET A 218 -2.59 12.75 1.31
N PHE A 219 -3.51 13.65 1.02
CA PHE A 219 -3.41 14.63 -0.04
C PHE A 219 -3.84 16.04 0.39
N GLU A 220 -3.09 17.04 -0.07
CA GLU A 220 -3.47 18.45 0.01
C GLU A 220 -3.14 19.17 -1.31
N GLN A 221 -4.17 19.49 -2.10
CA GLN A 221 -4.01 20.02 -3.47
C GLN A 221 -3.14 21.28 -3.56
N THR A 222 -3.26 22.16 -2.56
CA THR A 222 -2.57 23.45 -2.52
C THR A 222 -1.17 23.40 -1.94
N ALA A 223 -0.75 22.27 -1.34
CA ALA A 223 0.60 22.11 -0.85
C ALA A 223 1.60 22.05 -2.02
N ASP A 224 2.85 22.48 -1.82
CA ASP A 224 3.88 22.40 -2.85
C ASP A 224 4.12 20.93 -3.26
N ALA A 225 4.22 20.06 -2.26
CA ALA A 225 4.24 18.60 -2.37
C ALA A 225 2.85 18.05 -1.97
N PRO A 226 1.99 17.68 -2.95
CA PRO A 226 0.59 17.35 -2.66
C PRO A 226 0.37 16.09 -1.82
N ILE A 227 1.26 15.11 -1.85
CA ILE A 227 1.18 13.92 -0.97
C ILE A 227 1.77 14.29 0.38
N THR A 228 0.94 14.30 1.42
CA THR A 228 1.29 14.74 2.77
C THR A 228 1.57 13.60 3.73
N ALA A 229 1.14 12.37 3.39
CA ALA A 229 1.57 11.15 4.07
C ALA A 229 1.37 9.89 3.21
N VAL A 230 2.24 8.91 3.46
CA VAL A 230 2.11 7.51 3.04
C VAL A 230 1.71 6.69 4.27
N LEU A 231 0.57 6.02 4.19
CA LEU A 231 -0.07 5.25 5.25
C LEU A 231 0.08 3.75 5.01
N ASP A 232 -0.26 2.97 6.04
CA ASP A 232 -0.39 1.50 5.99
C ASP A 232 0.88 0.73 5.60
N TRP A 233 1.87 0.78 6.49
CA TRP A 233 3.16 0.13 6.34
C TRP A 233 3.16 -1.34 6.79
N GLN A 234 2.00 -1.98 6.92
CA GLN A 234 1.90 -3.36 7.42
C GLN A 234 2.42 -4.41 6.42
N ASP A 235 2.21 -4.17 5.13
CA ASP A 235 2.57 -5.08 4.03
C ASP A 235 3.70 -4.46 3.19
N VAL A 236 4.93 -4.83 3.55
CA VAL A 236 6.14 -4.37 2.87
C VAL A 236 7.02 -5.54 2.46
N LEU A 237 7.68 -5.37 1.32
CA LEU A 237 8.54 -6.37 0.72
C LEU A 237 9.97 -5.85 0.60
N ALA A 238 10.91 -6.79 0.66
CA ALA A 238 12.18 -6.66 -0.04
C ALA A 238 12.01 -7.25 -1.44
N ALA A 239 11.87 -6.39 -2.45
CA ALA A 239 11.56 -6.79 -3.83
C ALA A 239 12.37 -5.97 -4.84
N LEU A 240 12.32 -6.35 -6.13
CA LEU A 240 12.91 -5.49 -7.16
C LEU A 240 12.07 -4.23 -7.37
N PRO A 241 12.68 -3.04 -7.51
CA PRO A 241 11.95 -1.79 -7.75
C PRO A 241 10.97 -1.83 -8.93
N GLU A 242 11.32 -2.53 -10.01
CA GLU A 242 10.46 -2.61 -11.21
C GLU A 242 9.10 -3.25 -10.94
N TYR A 243 9.00 -4.14 -9.95
CA TYR A 243 7.73 -4.71 -9.52
C TYR A 243 6.81 -3.65 -8.91
N ASN A 244 7.33 -2.85 -7.97
CA ASN A 244 6.55 -1.82 -7.30
C ASN A 244 6.20 -0.67 -8.26
N LEU A 245 7.10 -0.31 -9.18
CA LEU A 245 6.81 0.65 -10.25
C LEU A 245 5.65 0.18 -11.14
N ALA A 246 5.68 -1.07 -11.60
CA ALA A 246 4.62 -1.64 -12.43
C ALA A 246 3.28 -1.72 -11.68
N GLN A 247 3.32 -2.10 -10.39
CA GLN A 247 2.17 -2.13 -9.48
C GLN A 247 1.57 -0.73 -9.32
N THR A 248 2.37 0.29 -9.03
CA THR A 248 1.92 1.68 -8.89
C THR A 248 1.35 2.23 -10.20
N GLU A 249 1.99 1.98 -11.35
CA GLU A 249 1.43 2.34 -12.66
C GLU A 249 0.04 1.72 -12.87
N PHE A 250 -0.15 0.46 -12.48
CA PHE A 250 -1.46 -0.17 -12.59
C PHE A 250 -2.51 0.48 -11.68
N LEU A 251 -2.16 0.69 -10.41
CA LEU A 251 -3.08 1.18 -9.38
C LEU A 251 -3.46 2.65 -9.57
N PHE A 252 -2.57 3.48 -10.14
CA PHE A 252 -2.86 4.89 -10.42
C PHE A 252 -3.38 5.12 -11.83
N ILE A 253 -2.82 4.44 -12.83
CA ILE A 253 -2.95 4.85 -14.24
C ILE A 253 -3.78 3.83 -15.02
N ASP A 254 -3.29 2.60 -15.17
CA ASP A 254 -3.86 1.65 -16.13
C ASP A 254 -5.21 1.09 -15.69
N SER A 255 -5.46 1.01 -14.39
CA SER A 255 -6.75 0.60 -13.86
C SER A 255 -7.78 1.74 -13.79
N SER A 256 -7.33 3.00 -13.82
CA SER A 256 -8.15 4.19 -13.54
C SER A 256 -8.62 4.94 -14.79
N PHE A 257 -7.76 5.06 -15.81
CA PHE A 257 -8.04 5.85 -17.02
C PHE A 257 -8.13 4.95 -18.24
N GLN A 258 -8.83 5.36 -19.29
CA GLN A 258 -8.88 4.63 -20.58
C GLN A 258 -8.23 5.40 -21.74
N ASP A 259 -8.04 6.71 -21.58
CA ASP A 259 -7.43 7.56 -22.59
C ASP A 259 -5.91 7.30 -22.69
N PRO A 260 -5.39 6.81 -23.84
CA PRO A 260 -3.97 6.51 -24.00
C PRO A 260 -3.07 7.74 -23.84
N GLU A 261 -3.48 8.92 -24.33
CA GLU A 261 -2.66 10.13 -24.26
C GLU A 261 -2.50 10.59 -22.80
N LEU A 262 -3.59 10.54 -22.03
CA LEU A 262 -3.55 10.83 -20.60
C LEU A 262 -2.66 9.85 -19.86
N ARG A 263 -2.82 8.53 -20.10
CA ARG A 263 -2.00 7.49 -19.45
C ARG A 263 -0.52 7.70 -19.71
N ASP A 264 -0.14 7.96 -20.96
CA ASP A 264 1.24 8.22 -21.36
C ASP A 264 1.81 9.46 -20.66
N SER A 265 1.03 10.55 -20.59
CA SER A 265 1.45 11.77 -19.89
C SER A 265 1.67 11.55 -18.40
N LEU A 266 0.82 10.77 -17.73
CA LEU A 266 0.92 10.48 -16.30
C LEU A 266 2.10 9.54 -16.00
N ARG A 267 2.31 8.55 -16.87
CA ARG A 267 3.42 7.61 -16.75
C ARG A 267 4.76 8.31 -16.94
N THR A 268 4.86 9.21 -17.92
CA THR A 268 6.07 9.98 -18.19
C THR A 268 6.50 10.76 -16.95
N VAL A 269 5.60 11.54 -16.34
CA VAL A 269 5.95 12.34 -15.15
C VAL A 269 6.25 11.48 -13.92
N PHE A 270 5.62 10.31 -13.79
CA PHE A 270 5.94 9.33 -12.75
C PHE A 270 7.35 8.78 -12.91
N HIS A 271 7.72 8.38 -14.14
CA HIS A 271 9.06 7.89 -14.47
C HIS A 271 10.12 8.97 -14.25
N GLU A 272 9.88 10.19 -14.70
CA GLU A 272 10.78 11.34 -14.49
C GLU A 272 10.99 11.60 -13.00
N GLY A 273 9.91 11.66 -12.21
CA GLY A 273 10.00 11.85 -10.76
C GLY A 273 10.79 10.73 -10.06
N TYR A 274 10.64 9.49 -10.51
CA TYR A 274 11.45 8.38 -9.99
C TYR A 274 12.94 8.54 -10.32
N GLN A 275 13.25 8.89 -11.57
CA GLN A 275 14.61 9.05 -12.07
C GLN A 275 15.37 10.22 -11.44
N GLU A 276 14.67 11.20 -10.87
CA GLU A 276 15.28 12.26 -10.04
C GLU A 276 16.01 11.68 -8.81
N MET A 277 15.50 10.58 -8.25
CA MET A 277 16.01 9.99 -7.02
C MET A 277 16.84 8.74 -7.25
N ARG A 278 16.52 7.95 -8.29
CA ARG A 278 17.21 6.69 -8.59
C ARG A 278 17.31 6.41 -10.09
N PRO A 279 18.52 6.10 -10.62
CA PRO A 279 18.66 5.66 -12.00
C PRO A 279 17.85 4.39 -12.28
N MET A 280 17.07 4.42 -13.37
CA MET A 280 16.30 3.29 -13.88
C MET A 280 16.10 3.46 -15.38
N GLU A 281 16.24 2.37 -16.12
CA GLU A 281 15.94 2.31 -17.55
C GLU A 281 14.52 1.74 -17.72
N PHE A 282 13.61 2.58 -18.21
CA PHE A 282 12.27 2.17 -18.64
C PHE A 282 12.34 1.75 -20.11
N ASP A 283 13.06 0.66 -20.36
CA ASP A 283 13.36 0.15 -21.69
C ASP A 283 12.34 -0.90 -22.17
N GLU A 284 12.61 -1.49 -23.35
CA GLU A 284 11.77 -2.56 -23.90
C GLU A 284 11.66 -3.77 -22.95
N GLY A 285 12.69 -4.06 -22.17
CA GLY A 285 12.67 -5.13 -21.18
C GLY A 285 11.68 -4.84 -20.05
N TYR A 286 11.67 -3.62 -19.52
CA TYR A 286 10.68 -3.19 -18.54
C TYR A 286 9.26 -3.27 -19.12
N GLU A 287 9.04 -2.71 -20.32
CA GLU A 287 7.73 -2.70 -20.98
C GLU A 287 7.19 -4.12 -21.23
N GLN A 288 8.07 -5.07 -21.55
CA GLN A 288 7.74 -6.48 -21.71
C GLN A 288 7.35 -7.17 -20.39
N ARG A 289 8.01 -6.83 -19.27
CA ARG A 289 7.72 -7.39 -17.94
C ARG A 289 6.55 -6.72 -17.22
N ARG A 290 6.28 -5.45 -17.51
CA ARG A 290 5.28 -4.65 -16.79
C ARG A 290 3.90 -5.35 -16.76
N PRO A 291 3.31 -5.80 -17.89
CA PRO A 291 2.00 -6.47 -17.86
C PRO A 291 1.96 -7.71 -16.96
N LEU A 292 3.07 -8.44 -16.84
CA LEU A 292 3.18 -9.61 -15.96
C LEU A 292 3.10 -9.24 -14.48
N TYR A 293 3.81 -8.20 -14.06
CA TYR A 293 3.71 -7.66 -12.70
C TYR A 293 2.33 -7.06 -12.40
N GLN A 294 1.73 -6.39 -13.38
CA GLN A 294 0.38 -5.84 -13.27
C GLN A 294 -0.68 -6.93 -13.17
N LEU A 295 -0.53 -8.06 -13.90
CA LEU A 295 -1.43 -9.20 -13.78
C LEU A 295 -1.36 -9.81 -12.37
N SER A 296 -0.16 -10.00 -11.81
CA SER A 296 -0.01 -10.46 -10.42
C SER A 296 -0.68 -9.49 -9.43
N THR A 297 -0.55 -8.18 -9.64
CA THR A 297 -1.24 -7.14 -8.84
C THR A 297 -2.76 -7.23 -8.95
N LEU A 298 -3.29 -7.43 -10.16
CA LEU A 298 -4.73 -7.59 -10.36
C LEU A 298 -5.26 -8.86 -9.67
N LEU A 299 -4.53 -9.97 -9.72
CA LEU A 299 -4.90 -11.21 -9.03
C LEU A 299 -4.97 -11.01 -7.51
N TRP A 300 -4.02 -10.25 -6.94
CA TRP A 300 -4.09 -9.85 -5.53
C TRP A 300 -5.34 -9.03 -5.22
N ARG A 301 -5.70 -8.05 -6.07
CA ARG A 301 -6.94 -7.27 -5.90
C ARG A 301 -8.20 -8.14 -6.04
N MET A 302 -8.20 -9.10 -6.95
CA MET A 302 -9.29 -10.04 -7.16
C MET A 302 -9.50 -10.93 -5.92
N ALA A 303 -8.40 -11.39 -5.30
CA ALA A 303 -8.44 -12.15 -4.05
C ALA A 303 -9.07 -11.34 -2.89
N GLY A 304 -8.78 -10.04 -2.82
CA GLY A 304 -9.36 -9.13 -1.81
C GLY A 304 -10.74 -8.55 -2.17
N PHE A 305 -11.36 -8.97 -3.27
CA PHE A 305 -12.52 -8.28 -3.85
C PHE A 305 -13.75 -8.28 -2.94
N GLU A 306 -14.08 -9.41 -2.32
CA GLU A 306 -15.27 -9.49 -1.47
C GLU A 306 -15.16 -8.57 -0.26
N ALA A 307 -13.98 -8.53 0.36
CA ALA A 307 -13.70 -7.58 1.42
C ALA A 307 -13.81 -6.15 0.89
N ALA A 308 -13.11 -5.80 -0.19
CA ALA A 308 -13.08 -4.43 -0.71
C ALA A 308 -14.46 -3.86 -1.12
N PHE A 309 -15.44 -4.70 -1.43
CA PHE A 309 -16.78 -4.31 -1.88
C PHE A 309 -17.91 -4.76 -0.96
N ALA A 310 -17.63 -5.14 0.30
CA ALA A 310 -18.62 -5.69 1.22
C ALA A 310 -19.75 -4.70 1.56
N ASP A 311 -19.43 -3.40 1.67
CA ASP A 311 -20.39 -2.34 2.00
C ASP A 311 -20.94 -1.62 0.75
N GLU A 312 -20.53 -2.06 -0.44
CA GLU A 312 -20.91 -1.43 -1.70
C GLU A 312 -22.26 -1.94 -2.23
N SER A 313 -22.92 -1.10 -3.02
CA SER A 313 -24.17 -1.52 -3.67
C SER A 313 -23.90 -2.61 -4.72
N GLY A 314 -24.83 -3.54 -4.91
CA GLY A 314 -24.65 -4.62 -5.89
C GLY A 314 -24.39 -4.14 -7.33
N LEU A 315 -24.81 -2.92 -7.71
CA LEU A 315 -24.47 -2.33 -8.99
C LEU A 315 -23.00 -1.87 -9.05
N ALA A 316 -22.48 -1.30 -7.97
CA ALA A 316 -21.08 -0.91 -7.86
C ALA A 316 -20.18 -2.15 -7.88
N THR A 317 -20.52 -3.17 -7.09
CA THR A 317 -19.83 -4.47 -7.09
C THR A 317 -19.81 -5.10 -8.49
N ALA A 318 -20.95 -5.19 -9.18
CA ALA A 318 -21.01 -5.79 -10.52
C ALA A 318 -20.19 -5.00 -11.56
N ARG A 319 -20.13 -3.67 -11.45
CA ARG A 319 -19.29 -2.83 -12.33
C ARG A 319 -17.81 -3.07 -12.07
N ALA A 320 -17.41 -3.16 -10.81
CA ALA A 320 -16.03 -3.46 -10.43
C ALA A 320 -15.61 -4.85 -10.90
N GLU A 321 -16.46 -5.86 -10.76
CA GLU A 321 -16.19 -7.22 -11.26
C GLU A 321 -15.97 -7.21 -12.78
N ALA A 322 -16.87 -6.56 -13.53
CA ALA A 322 -16.74 -6.44 -14.99
C ALA A 322 -15.45 -5.70 -15.40
N GLN A 323 -15.07 -4.66 -14.66
CA GLN A 323 -13.83 -3.92 -14.89
C GLN A 323 -12.59 -4.79 -14.63
N TYR A 324 -12.57 -5.57 -13.54
CA TYR A 324 -11.45 -6.46 -13.21
C TYR A 324 -11.30 -7.55 -14.27
N ARG A 325 -12.41 -8.13 -14.73
CA ARG A 325 -12.39 -9.10 -15.83
C ARG A 325 -11.87 -8.48 -17.13
N GLN A 326 -12.29 -7.27 -17.48
CA GLN A 326 -11.77 -6.57 -18.67
C GLN A 326 -10.27 -6.29 -18.56
N GLN A 327 -9.79 -5.87 -17.39
CA GLN A 327 -8.37 -5.64 -17.14
C GLN A 327 -7.55 -6.93 -17.26
N PHE A 328 -8.09 -8.04 -16.75
CA PHE A 328 -7.48 -9.36 -16.87
C PHE A 328 -7.31 -9.76 -18.34
N GLU A 329 -8.37 -9.67 -19.14
CA GLU A 329 -8.30 -10.02 -20.58
C GLU A 329 -7.23 -9.20 -21.30
N ARG A 330 -7.21 -7.89 -21.07
CA ARG A 330 -6.21 -6.99 -21.64
C ARG A 330 -4.78 -7.39 -21.26
N LEU A 331 -4.52 -7.64 -19.97
CA LEU A 331 -3.18 -8.00 -19.49
C LEU A 331 -2.73 -9.36 -20.03
N VAL A 332 -3.64 -10.34 -20.12
CA VAL A 332 -3.35 -11.64 -20.74
C VAL A 332 -3.00 -11.48 -22.22
N GLU A 333 -3.74 -10.66 -22.96
CA GLU A 333 -3.44 -10.37 -24.37
C GLU A 333 -2.10 -9.65 -24.54
N GLU A 334 -1.78 -8.68 -23.67
CA GLU A 334 -0.50 -7.96 -23.68
C GLU A 334 0.69 -8.89 -23.38
N ILE A 335 0.57 -9.78 -22.40
CA ILE A 335 1.63 -10.76 -22.06
C ILE A 335 1.84 -11.75 -23.22
N GLN A 336 0.77 -12.21 -23.87
CA GLN A 336 0.85 -13.17 -24.98
C GLN A 336 1.37 -12.56 -26.29
N ALA A 337 1.33 -11.23 -26.42
CA ALA A 337 1.83 -10.51 -27.58
C ALA A 337 3.35 -10.28 -27.52
N ASN A 338 3.95 -10.35 -26.33
CA ASN A 338 5.39 -10.21 -26.08
C ASN A 338 6.16 -11.49 -26.41
#